data_AF-A0A2E0GX85-F1
#
_entry.id   AF-A0A2E0GX85-F1
#
_cell.length_a   1.000
_cell.length_b   1.000
_cell.length_c   1.000
_cell.angle_alpha   90.00
_cell.angle_beta   90.00
_cell.angle_gamma   90.00
#
_symmetry.space_group_name_H-M   'P 1'
#
loop_
_entity.id
_entity.type
_entity.pdbx_description
1 polymer ?
#
loop_
_entity_poly.entity_id
_entity_poly.type
_entity_poly.pdbx_seq_one_letter_code
_entity_poly.pdbx_strand_id
1 'polypeptide(L)'
;MRYLLLIIFSTISFLHSQCDANDDDILNILDVLVQVDCILNDCWQDFDYNQLIIGSWVLDSTYYSNVWDEGQTYCGDNGYYSNKGLIFTFENNGDLLLNEMDPEYCEMDEVVISDSDYYYNNPPFWDYYYTVNQDILNLGFSTFNILTLNQNNLIIYQNSETDGEMTMYFHKVTVVGNFLENLDTKTIPPIKFFNNIIK
;
A
#
# COMPACT_ATOMS: atom_id res chain seq x y z
N MET A 1 -31.75 -29.50 0.01
CA MET A 1 -31.04 -28.45 -0.76
C MET A 1 -29.89 -27.79 0.00
N ARG A 2 -29.99 -27.57 1.32
CA ARG A 2 -28.94 -26.91 2.13
C ARG A 2 -27.60 -27.68 2.21
N TYR A 3 -27.63 -29.01 2.19
CA TYR A 3 -26.43 -29.86 2.21
C TYR A 3 -25.82 -30.11 0.82
N LEU A 4 -26.59 -29.88 -0.26
CA LEU A 4 -26.11 -30.09 -1.63
C LEU A 4 -25.05 -29.05 -2.01
N LEU A 5 -25.26 -27.79 -1.59
CA LEU A 5 -24.31 -26.69 -1.81
C LEU A 5 -22.98 -26.89 -1.05
N LEU A 6 -23.02 -27.47 0.14
CA LEU A 6 -21.81 -27.77 0.94
C LEU A 6 -20.98 -28.89 0.31
N ILE A 7 -21.62 -29.90 -0.27
CA ILE A 7 -20.94 -30.98 -0.98
C ILE A 7 -20.30 -30.44 -2.27
N ILE A 8 -21.02 -29.61 -3.02
CA ILE A 8 -20.51 -29.01 -4.27
C ILE A 8 -19.29 -28.11 -3.98
N PHE A 9 -19.35 -27.24 -2.96
CA PHE A 9 -18.20 -26.42 -2.55
C PHE A 9 -17.01 -27.26 -2.07
N SER A 10 -17.28 -28.33 -1.30
CA SER A 10 -16.20 -29.21 -0.83
C SER A 10 -15.58 -30.04 -1.94
N THR A 11 -16.29 -30.35 -3.04
CA THR A 11 -15.75 -31.13 -4.17
C THR A 11 -15.04 -30.30 -5.22
N ILE A 12 -15.41 -29.02 -5.38
CA ILE A 12 -14.76 -28.13 -6.37
C ILE A 12 -13.35 -27.74 -5.89
N SER A 13 -13.11 -27.66 -4.58
CA SER A 13 -11.77 -27.42 -4.01
C SER A 13 -10.76 -28.55 -4.23
N PHE A 14 -11.20 -29.74 -4.65
CA PHE A 14 -10.33 -30.89 -5.01
C PHE A 14 -10.13 -31.05 -6.52
N LEU A 15 -10.81 -30.25 -7.36
CA LEU A 15 -10.71 -30.33 -8.82
C LEU A 15 -9.62 -29.44 -9.42
N HIS A 16 -8.85 -28.73 -8.58
CA HIS A 16 -7.50 -28.32 -8.93
C HIS A 16 -6.60 -29.21 -8.09
N SER A 17 -5.87 -30.09 -8.76
CA SER A 17 -4.88 -30.94 -8.11
C SER A 17 -3.85 -30.01 -7.46
N GLN A 18 -4.01 -29.75 -6.15
CA GLN A 18 -3.05 -28.93 -5.38
C GLN A 18 -1.64 -29.57 -5.35
N CYS A 19 -1.44 -30.70 -6.01
CA CYS A 19 -0.20 -31.46 -6.06
C CYS A 19 0.29 -31.75 -7.49
N ASP A 20 -0.39 -31.25 -8.52
CA ASP A 20 0.06 -31.32 -9.92
C ASP A 20 0.55 -29.94 -10.33
N ALA A 21 1.78 -29.63 -9.95
CA ALA A 21 2.32 -28.28 -10.07
C ALA A 21 2.81 -27.97 -11.50
N ASN A 22 3.07 -29.01 -12.30
CA ASN A 22 3.44 -28.85 -13.71
C ASN A 22 2.28 -29.11 -14.69
N ASP A 23 1.07 -29.35 -14.18
CA ASP A 23 -0.20 -29.49 -14.93
C ASP A 23 -0.12 -30.60 -15.99
N ASP A 24 0.50 -31.73 -15.65
CA ASP A 24 0.69 -32.88 -16.55
C ASP A 24 -0.23 -34.09 -16.25
N ASP A 25 -1.16 -33.92 -15.32
CA ASP A 25 -2.09 -34.92 -14.78
C ASP A 25 -1.40 -36.11 -14.06
N ILE A 26 -0.08 -36.03 -13.78
CA ILE A 26 0.72 -37.11 -13.20
C ILE A 26 1.47 -36.62 -11.96
N LEU A 27 0.99 -36.98 -10.78
CA LEU A 27 1.71 -36.75 -9.52
C LEU A 27 3.04 -37.51 -9.48
N ASN A 28 4.16 -36.81 -9.66
CA ASN A 28 5.50 -37.36 -9.67
C ASN A 28 6.56 -36.37 -9.13
N ILE A 29 7.85 -36.67 -9.34
CA ILE A 29 8.95 -35.84 -8.81
C ILE A 29 9.01 -34.45 -9.48
N LEU A 30 8.49 -34.31 -10.70
CA LEU A 30 8.48 -33.05 -11.44
C LEU A 30 7.60 -32.00 -10.74
N ASP A 31 6.48 -32.39 -10.14
CA ASP A 31 5.65 -31.51 -9.31
C ASP A 31 6.39 -30.91 -8.13
N VAL A 32 7.16 -31.76 -7.43
CA VAL A 32 7.98 -31.33 -6.29
C VAL A 32 9.06 -30.37 -6.75
N LEU A 33 9.70 -30.63 -7.90
CA LEU A 33 10.72 -29.74 -8.46
C LEU A 33 10.13 -28.38 -8.85
N VAL A 34 8.96 -28.35 -9.49
CA VAL A 34 8.28 -27.10 -9.83
C VAL A 34 7.85 -26.35 -8.57
N GLN A 35 7.30 -27.03 -7.56
CA GLN A 35 6.96 -26.37 -6.29
C GLN A 35 8.17 -25.83 -5.56
N VAL A 36 9.27 -26.57 -5.49
CA VAL A 36 10.51 -26.12 -4.83
C VAL A 36 11.14 -24.98 -5.61
N ASP A 37 11.21 -25.06 -6.93
CA ASP A 37 11.66 -23.96 -7.79
C ASP A 37 10.79 -22.72 -7.56
N CYS A 38 9.48 -22.91 -7.49
CA CYS A 38 8.54 -21.85 -7.18
C CYS A 38 8.70 -21.27 -5.76
N ILE A 39 9.02 -22.07 -4.74
CA ILE A 39 9.35 -21.57 -3.38
C ILE A 39 10.64 -20.75 -3.43
N LEU A 40 11.67 -21.27 -4.12
CA LEU A 40 12.97 -20.61 -4.23
C LEU A 40 12.90 -19.32 -5.04
N ASN A 41 11.98 -19.24 -6.00
CA ASN A 41 11.76 -18.08 -6.87
C ASN A 41 10.53 -17.24 -6.47
N ASP A 42 9.95 -17.47 -5.27
CA ASP A 42 8.77 -16.80 -4.71
C ASP A 42 7.59 -16.65 -5.69
N CYS A 43 7.32 -17.72 -6.44
CA CYS A 43 6.33 -17.75 -7.51
C CYS A 43 4.94 -18.19 -7.00
N TRP A 44 4.82 -18.53 -5.70
CA TRP A 44 3.58 -18.98 -5.05
C TRP A 44 2.59 -17.86 -4.78
N GLN A 45 3.06 -16.62 -4.84
CA GLN A 45 2.25 -15.47 -4.53
C GLN A 45 1.82 -14.85 -5.85
N ASP A 46 0.60 -15.19 -6.26
CA ASP A 46 -0.27 -14.19 -6.88
C ASP A 46 -0.43 -13.09 -5.81
N PHE A 47 0.59 -12.25 -5.69
CA PHE A 47 0.53 -11.10 -4.84
C PHE A 47 -0.56 -10.23 -5.46
N ASP A 48 -1.75 -10.25 -4.86
CA ASP A 48 -2.71 -9.21 -5.14
C ASP A 48 -2.06 -7.91 -4.68
N TYR A 49 -1.60 -7.10 -5.64
CA TYR A 49 -0.93 -5.85 -5.34
C TYR A 49 -1.83 -4.95 -4.48
N ASN A 50 -3.16 -5.11 -4.59
CA ASN A 50 -4.12 -4.41 -3.74
C ASN A 50 -4.02 -4.82 -2.27
N GLN A 51 -3.58 -6.04 -1.94
CA GLN A 51 -3.33 -6.47 -0.57
C GLN A 51 -1.93 -6.10 -0.10
N LEU A 52 -0.92 -6.27 -0.96
CA LEU A 52 0.46 -5.97 -0.60
C LEU A 52 0.68 -4.51 -0.24
N ILE A 53 0.08 -3.62 -1.03
CA ILE A 53 0.28 -2.17 -0.88
C ILE A 53 -0.34 -1.60 0.39
N ILE A 54 -1.32 -2.31 1.00
CA ILE A 54 -1.98 -1.84 2.22
C ILE A 54 -0.96 -1.67 3.35
N GLY A 55 -1.08 -0.53 4.04
CA GLY A 55 -0.23 -0.16 5.18
C GLY A 55 0.52 1.14 4.94
N SER A 56 1.46 1.41 5.84
CA SER A 56 2.24 2.65 5.85
C SER A 56 3.63 2.43 5.25
N TRP A 57 4.07 3.39 4.46
CA TRP A 57 5.31 3.35 3.69
C TRP A 57 6.05 4.67 3.83
N VAL A 58 7.31 4.62 4.23
CA VAL A 58 8.17 5.80 4.30
C VAL A 58 8.80 6.03 2.94
N LEU A 59 8.81 7.29 2.49
CA LEU A 59 9.57 7.69 1.30
C LEU A 59 11.05 7.86 1.65
N ASP A 60 11.87 6.88 1.22
CA ASP A 60 13.31 6.84 1.47
C ASP A 60 14.07 7.82 0.60
N SER A 61 13.77 7.82 -0.69
CA SER A 61 14.38 8.75 -1.62
C SER A 61 13.57 8.90 -2.89
N THR A 62 13.75 10.03 -3.56
CA THR A 62 13.25 10.28 -4.91
C THR A 62 14.43 10.63 -5.80
N TYR A 63 14.64 9.84 -6.84
CA TYR A 63 15.51 10.19 -7.94
C TYR A 63 14.70 10.85 -9.04
N TYR A 64 15.17 11.97 -9.56
CA TYR A 64 14.56 12.64 -10.70
C TYR A 64 15.62 13.01 -11.74
N SER A 65 15.25 12.94 -13.01
CA SER A 65 16.13 13.25 -14.13
C SER A 65 15.33 13.81 -15.28
N ASN A 66 15.59 15.06 -15.64
CA ASN A 66 15.02 15.70 -16.82
C ASN A 66 16.12 16.36 -17.66
N VAL A 67 15.73 17.02 -18.75
CA VAL A 67 16.68 17.62 -19.70
C VAL A 67 17.49 18.77 -19.08
N TRP A 68 17.03 19.34 -17.97
CA TRP A 68 17.60 20.52 -17.32
C TRP A 68 18.36 20.19 -16.05
N ASP A 69 17.95 19.16 -15.33
CA ASP A 69 18.45 18.83 -14.00
C ASP A 69 18.34 17.33 -13.72
N GLU A 70 19.29 16.84 -12.93
CA GLU A 70 19.27 15.49 -12.35
C GLU A 70 19.58 15.60 -10.86
N GLY A 71 18.85 14.85 -10.05
CA GLY A 71 19.01 14.96 -8.61
C GLY A 71 18.37 13.81 -7.84
N GLN A 72 18.72 13.77 -6.56
CA GLN A 72 18.16 12.83 -5.61
C GLN A 72 17.83 13.56 -4.32
N THR A 73 16.64 13.35 -3.79
CA THR A 73 16.25 13.74 -2.44
C THR A 73 16.18 12.51 -1.56
N TYR A 74 16.52 12.64 -0.28
CA TYR A 74 16.45 11.56 0.70
C TYR A 74 15.37 11.85 1.75
N CYS A 75 15.01 10.83 2.51
CA CYS A 75 14.15 10.99 3.67
C CYS A 75 14.76 12.01 4.63
N GLY A 76 13.93 12.92 5.13
CA GLY A 76 14.36 14.06 5.93
C GLY A 76 14.58 15.34 5.12
N ASP A 77 14.90 15.25 3.83
CA ASP A 77 14.96 16.41 2.93
C ASP A 77 13.58 16.73 2.31
N ASN A 78 12.58 15.91 2.63
CA ASN A 78 11.22 16.01 2.12
C ASN A 78 10.33 16.91 3.02
N GLY A 79 9.11 17.18 2.56
CA GLY A 79 8.10 17.99 3.28
C GLY A 79 8.09 19.48 2.88
N TYR A 80 7.04 20.20 3.29
CA TYR A 80 6.76 21.56 2.80
C TYR A 80 7.83 22.59 3.18
N TYR A 81 8.57 22.31 4.26
CA TYR A 81 9.66 23.14 4.78
C TYR A 81 11.03 22.43 4.79
N SER A 82 11.16 21.32 4.05
CA SER A 82 12.42 20.58 3.83
C SER A 82 13.21 20.25 5.11
N ASN A 83 12.59 19.51 6.04
CA ASN A 83 13.26 18.87 7.19
C ASN A 83 12.34 17.80 7.81
N LYS A 84 11.66 17.01 6.97
CA LYS A 84 10.65 16.03 7.39
C LYS A 84 10.73 14.76 6.53
N GLY A 85 10.43 13.62 7.16
CA GLY A 85 10.11 12.40 6.44
C GLY A 85 8.65 12.43 5.97
N LEU A 86 8.34 11.71 4.90
CA LEU A 86 6.97 11.53 4.41
C LEU A 86 6.54 10.08 4.58
N ILE A 87 5.32 9.87 5.06
CA ILE A 87 4.67 8.56 5.18
C ILE A 87 3.42 8.55 4.31
N PHE A 88 3.31 7.54 3.46
CA PHE A 88 2.15 7.23 2.65
C PHE A 88 1.42 6.05 3.28
N THR A 89 0.16 6.22 3.68
CA THR A 89 -0.66 5.14 4.23
C THR A 89 -1.79 4.82 3.27
N PHE A 90 -1.76 3.61 2.72
CA PHE A 90 -2.75 3.06 1.81
C PHE A 90 -3.80 2.30 2.62
N GLU A 91 -5.00 2.85 2.72
CA GLU A 91 -6.11 2.25 3.47
C GLU A 91 -6.94 1.29 2.60
N ASN A 92 -7.53 0.28 3.24
CA ASN A 92 -8.29 -0.76 2.54
C ASN A 92 -9.55 -0.26 1.80
N ASN A 93 -10.00 0.96 2.09
CA ASN A 93 -11.13 1.62 1.43
C ASN A 93 -10.72 2.40 0.17
N GLY A 94 -9.43 2.43 -0.17
CA GLY A 94 -8.87 3.17 -1.29
C GLY A 94 -8.37 4.57 -0.94
N ASP A 95 -8.44 4.98 0.33
CA ASP A 95 -7.93 6.27 0.77
C ASP A 95 -6.40 6.23 0.91
N LEU A 96 -5.77 7.35 0.57
CA LEU A 96 -4.34 7.58 0.70
C LEU A 96 -4.10 8.73 1.67
N LEU A 97 -3.50 8.42 2.82
CA LEU A 97 -3.12 9.41 3.83
C LEU A 97 -1.64 9.75 3.68
N LEU A 98 -1.33 11.04 3.51
CA LEU A 98 0.03 11.55 3.52
C LEU A 98 0.28 12.26 4.85
N ASN A 99 1.28 11.79 5.59
CA ASN A 99 1.69 12.37 6.86
C ASN A 99 3.16 12.75 6.85
N GLU A 100 3.53 13.69 7.72
CA GLU A 100 4.92 14.04 7.99
C GLU A 100 5.40 13.35 9.27
N MET A 101 6.68 13.00 9.29
CA MET A 101 7.36 12.47 10.46
C MET A 101 8.68 13.20 10.71
N ASP A 102 9.21 13.04 11.92
CA ASP A 102 10.56 13.52 12.23
C ASP A 102 11.60 12.73 11.40
N PRO A 103 12.62 13.40 10.82
CA PRO A 103 13.69 12.73 10.09
C PRO A 103 14.40 11.60 10.85
N GLU A 104 14.38 11.59 12.19
CA GLU A 104 14.95 10.50 12.99
C GLU A 104 14.31 9.12 12.72
N TYR A 105 13.08 9.10 12.18
CA TYR A 105 12.34 7.87 11.87
C TYR A 105 12.59 7.34 10.44
N CYS A 106 13.43 8.01 9.64
CA CYS A 106 13.63 7.68 8.24
C CYS A 106 14.20 6.28 7.96
N GLU A 107 14.90 5.67 8.91
CA GLU A 107 15.51 4.34 8.75
C GLU A 107 14.91 3.31 9.70
N MET A 108 13.73 3.60 10.26
CA MET A 108 13.10 2.83 11.33
C MET A 108 11.92 2.01 10.80
N ASP A 109 11.82 0.75 11.22
CA ASP A 109 10.67 -0.12 10.91
C ASP A 109 9.39 0.31 11.66
N GLU A 110 9.55 1.09 12.74
CA GLU A 110 8.48 1.66 13.55
C GLU A 110 8.61 3.19 13.58
N VAL A 111 7.54 3.88 13.20
CA VAL A 111 7.56 5.34 13.05
C VAL A 111 6.46 6.01 13.87
N VAL A 112 6.77 7.20 14.39
CA VAL A 112 5.79 8.07 15.04
C VAL A 112 5.43 9.17 14.07
N ILE A 113 4.13 9.30 13.76
CA ILE A 113 3.65 10.45 13.00
C ILE A 113 3.75 11.67 13.92
N SER A 114 4.53 12.66 13.53
CA SER A 114 4.56 13.92 14.26
C SER A 114 3.19 14.59 14.09
N ASP A 115 2.50 14.90 15.19
CA ASP A 115 1.34 15.80 15.19
C ASP A 115 1.80 17.13 14.55
N SER A 116 1.65 17.27 13.23
CA SER A 116 1.91 18.55 12.59
C SER A 116 0.72 19.45 12.90
N ASP A 117 0.85 20.15 14.02
CA ASP A 117 -0.04 21.17 14.59
C ASP A 117 -0.41 22.33 13.63
N TYR A 118 -0.07 22.27 12.34
CA TYR A 118 -0.34 23.35 11.40
C TYR A 118 -1.64 23.20 10.59
N TYR A 119 -2.27 22.02 10.57
CA TYR A 119 -3.50 21.78 9.79
C TYR A 119 -4.66 21.18 10.57
N TYR A 120 -4.65 21.20 11.90
CA TYR A 120 -5.76 20.74 12.74
C TYR A 120 -7.12 21.45 12.49
N ASN A 121 -7.13 22.55 11.72
CA ASN A 121 -8.33 23.31 11.36
C ASN A 121 -8.67 23.34 9.85
N ASN A 122 -7.99 22.55 9.03
CA ASN A 122 -8.39 22.30 7.65
C ASN A 122 -8.50 20.78 7.46
N PRO A 123 -9.51 20.25 6.75
CA PRO A 123 -9.61 18.82 6.46
C PRO A 123 -8.31 18.31 5.82
N PRO A 124 -8.03 16.98 5.84
CA PRO A 124 -6.90 16.41 5.10
C PRO A 124 -6.86 17.07 3.72
N PHE A 125 -5.70 17.65 3.39
CA PHE A 125 -5.65 18.74 2.42
C PHE A 125 -6.23 18.31 1.06
N TRP A 126 -6.24 17.00 0.76
CA TRP A 126 -6.90 16.36 -0.36
C TRP A 126 -7.26 14.94 0.12
N ASP A 127 -8.52 14.50 -0.02
CA ASP A 127 -8.84 13.07 0.04
C ASP A 127 -8.24 12.43 -1.22
N TYR A 128 -6.95 12.12 -1.17
CA TYR A 128 -6.32 11.36 -2.24
C TYR A 128 -6.84 9.95 -2.17
N TYR A 129 -7.25 9.45 -3.31
CA TYR A 129 -7.55 8.05 -3.48
C TYR A 129 -6.37 7.42 -4.20
N TYR A 130 -6.18 6.14 -3.96
CA TYR A 130 -5.28 5.35 -4.79
C TYR A 130 -6.03 4.20 -5.44
N THR A 131 -5.52 3.76 -6.58
CA THR A 131 -5.95 2.52 -7.21
C THR A 131 -4.73 1.77 -7.70
N VAL A 132 -4.75 0.46 -7.53
CA VAL A 132 -3.75 -0.43 -8.12
C VAL A 132 -4.39 -1.29 -9.19
N ASN A 133 -3.80 -1.31 -10.37
CA ASN A 133 -4.22 -2.17 -11.47
C ASN A 133 -2.97 -2.80 -12.08
N GLN A 134 -2.73 -4.08 -11.74
CA GLN A 134 -1.50 -4.77 -12.12
C GLN A 134 -0.28 -3.93 -11.69
N ASP A 135 0.64 -3.64 -12.61
CA ASP A 135 1.84 -2.85 -12.42
C ASP A 135 1.62 -1.33 -12.42
N ILE A 136 0.38 -0.83 -12.32
CA ILE A 136 0.07 0.60 -12.32
C ILE A 136 -0.49 1.04 -10.97
N LEU A 137 0.15 2.05 -10.37
CA LEU A 137 -0.29 2.77 -9.17
C LEU A 137 -0.74 4.18 -9.53
N ASN A 138 -2.01 4.51 -9.27
CA ASN A 138 -2.52 5.87 -9.35
C ASN A 138 -2.68 6.42 -7.93
N LEU A 139 -2.13 7.60 -7.65
CA LEU A 139 -2.20 8.28 -6.34
C LEU A 139 -3.18 9.46 -6.32
N GLY A 140 -4.05 9.58 -7.33
CA GLY A 140 -5.00 10.69 -7.49
C GLY A 140 -4.38 11.98 -8.04
N PHE A 141 -3.08 12.20 -7.82
CA PHE A 141 -2.32 13.33 -8.37
C PHE A 141 -1.33 12.93 -9.48
N SER A 142 -0.89 11.67 -9.52
CA SER A 142 -0.01 11.14 -10.56
C SER A 142 -0.18 9.64 -10.72
N THR A 143 0.31 9.10 -11.84
CA THR A 143 0.30 7.67 -12.16
C THR A 143 1.72 7.17 -12.35
N PHE A 144 2.02 6.05 -11.71
CA PHE A 144 3.33 5.43 -11.70
C PHE A 144 3.23 3.96 -12.11
N ASN A 145 4.30 3.46 -12.72
CA ASN A 145 4.55 2.04 -12.87
C ASN A 145 5.19 1.50 -11.59
N ILE A 146 4.72 0.36 -11.11
CA ILE A 146 5.29 -0.37 -9.99
C ILE A 146 6.45 -1.20 -10.52
N LEU A 147 7.68 -0.83 -10.17
CA LEU A 147 8.88 -1.60 -10.52
C LEU A 147 9.11 -2.74 -9.53
N THR A 148 8.74 -2.54 -8.26
CA THR A 148 8.85 -3.54 -7.20
C THR A 148 7.76 -3.29 -6.18
N LEU A 149 7.03 -4.33 -5.81
CA LEU A 149 6.14 -4.34 -4.66
C LEU A 149 6.26 -5.71 -3.99
N ASN A 150 6.81 -5.73 -2.78
CA ASN A 150 6.90 -6.92 -1.93
C ASN A 150 6.53 -6.56 -0.50
N GLN A 151 6.76 -7.46 0.46
CA GLN A 151 6.37 -7.24 1.85
C GLN A 151 7.02 -6.01 2.50
N ASN A 152 8.20 -5.60 2.03
CA ASN A 152 9.01 -4.57 2.69
C ASN A 152 9.34 -3.38 1.79
N ASN A 153 9.29 -3.54 0.47
CA ASN A 153 9.76 -2.54 -0.48
C ASN A 153 8.69 -2.20 -1.51
N LEU A 154 8.57 -0.91 -1.80
CA LEU A 154 7.80 -0.38 -2.90
C LEU A 154 8.72 0.55 -3.71
N ILE A 155 8.84 0.29 -5.01
CA ILE A 155 9.58 1.13 -5.95
C ILE A 155 8.63 1.48 -7.08
N ILE A 156 8.42 2.77 -7.30
CA ILE A 156 7.53 3.27 -8.35
C ILE A 156 8.25 4.23 -9.27
N TYR A 157 7.89 4.20 -10.54
CA TYR A 157 8.55 4.94 -11.61
C TYR A 157 7.54 5.65 -12.50
N GLN A 158 7.86 6.88 -12.87
CA GLN A 158 7.14 7.63 -13.87
C GLN A 158 8.11 8.19 -14.90
N ASN A 159 7.68 8.20 -16.16
CA ASN A 159 8.32 8.95 -17.22
C ASN A 159 7.30 9.92 -17.80
N SER A 160 7.60 11.21 -17.70
CA SER A 160 6.81 12.30 -18.25
C SER A 160 7.62 13.02 -19.32
N GLU A 161 7.02 13.28 -20.48
CA GLU A 161 7.68 14.06 -21.54
C GLU A 161 8.04 15.49 -21.05
N THR A 162 7.29 16.03 -20.09
CA THR A 162 7.49 17.38 -19.55
C THR A 162 8.40 17.41 -18.33
N ASP A 163 8.24 16.44 -17.43
CA ASP A 163 8.88 16.46 -16.10
C ASP A 163 10.08 15.53 -16.00
N GLY A 164 10.32 14.72 -17.04
CA GLY A 164 11.37 13.73 -17.12
C GLY A 164 11.03 12.43 -16.39
N GLU A 165 12.08 11.74 -15.98
CA GLU A 165 12.01 10.47 -15.27
C GLU A 165 12.04 10.70 -13.77
N MET A 166 11.21 9.94 -13.04
CA MET A 166 11.15 9.98 -11.59
C MET A 166 11.04 8.56 -11.06
N THR A 167 11.88 8.22 -10.07
CA THR A 167 11.81 6.95 -9.34
C THR A 167 11.73 7.24 -7.85
N MET A 168 10.74 6.68 -7.17
CA MET A 168 10.57 6.80 -5.73
C MET A 168 10.78 5.45 -5.06
N TYR A 169 11.49 5.46 -3.94
CA TYR A 169 11.84 4.28 -3.15
C TYR A 169 11.19 4.38 -1.80
N PHE A 170 10.54 3.30 -1.38
CA PHE A 170 9.86 3.23 -0.11
C PHE A 170 10.16 1.91 0.59
N HIS A 171 10.18 1.98 1.92
CA HIS A 171 10.09 0.80 2.77
C HIS A 171 8.81 0.82 3.60
N LYS A 172 8.33 -0.38 3.95
CA LYS A 172 7.14 -0.58 4.75
C LYS A 172 7.45 -0.36 6.23
N VAL A 173 6.55 0.33 6.94
CA VAL A 173 6.70 0.64 8.37
C VAL A 173 5.42 0.36 9.14
N THR A 174 5.58 0.22 10.46
CA THR A 174 4.48 0.21 11.41
C THR A 174 4.38 1.58 12.08
N VAL A 175 3.22 2.22 12.01
CA VAL A 175 2.98 3.45 12.75
C VAL A 175 2.69 3.10 14.22
N VAL A 176 3.53 3.60 15.13
CA VAL A 176 3.42 3.39 16.57
C VAL A 176 3.08 4.71 17.27
N GLY A 177 2.10 4.68 18.19
CA GLY A 177 1.63 5.87 18.91
C GLY A 177 0.14 6.16 18.71
N ASN A 178 -0.55 6.55 19.78
CA ASN A 178 -2.00 6.64 19.87
C ASN A 178 -2.58 7.77 18.99
N PHE A 179 -3.00 7.43 17.76
CA PHE A 179 -4.00 8.23 17.04
C PHE A 179 -5.35 8.29 17.80
N LEU A 180 -5.59 7.33 18.70
CA LEU A 180 -6.85 7.16 19.43
C LEU A 180 -6.98 7.99 20.71
N GLU A 181 -5.90 8.52 21.30
CA GLU A 181 -6.03 9.41 22.48
C GLU A 181 -6.38 10.86 22.09
N ASN A 182 -6.16 11.26 20.84
CA ASN A 182 -6.56 12.57 20.34
C ASN A 182 -7.98 12.61 19.72
N LEU A 183 -8.60 11.45 19.45
CA LEU A 183 -9.97 11.37 18.92
C LEU A 183 -11.06 11.61 19.98
N ASP A 184 -10.76 11.43 21.27
CA ASP A 184 -11.70 11.62 22.39
C ASP A 184 -12.05 13.10 22.67
N THR A 185 -11.47 14.04 21.92
CA THR A 185 -11.84 15.47 22.02
C THR A 185 -12.72 15.96 20.87
N LYS A 186 -13.00 15.13 19.85
CA LYS A 186 -14.04 15.46 18.87
C LYS A 186 -15.38 15.14 19.51
N THR A 187 -15.93 16.10 20.25
CA THR A 187 -17.32 16.12 20.66
C THR A 187 -18.19 15.72 19.48
N ILE A 188 -18.66 14.47 19.49
CA ILE A 188 -19.72 14.00 18.61
C ILE A 188 -20.88 14.95 18.89
N PRO A 189 -21.30 15.82 17.95
CA PRO A 189 -22.53 16.56 18.15
C PRO A 189 -23.63 15.49 18.32
N PRO A 190 -24.47 15.59 19.36
CA PRO A 190 -25.38 14.52 19.73
C PRO A 190 -26.19 14.13 18.51
N ILE A 191 -26.08 12.86 18.12
CA ILE A 191 -26.88 12.23 17.08
C ILE A 191 -28.34 12.53 17.41
N LYS A 192 -28.93 13.51 16.71
CA LYS A 192 -30.38 13.62 16.63
C LYS A 192 -30.83 12.44 15.81
N PHE A 193 -31.22 11.38 16.50
CA PHE A 193 -32.00 10.29 15.93
C PHE A 193 -33.25 10.91 15.29
N PHE A 194 -33.23 11.09 13.97
CA PHE A 194 -34.44 11.22 13.19
C PHE A 194 -35.08 9.84 13.12
N ASN A 195 -35.80 9.49 14.18
CA ASN A 195 -36.75 8.41 14.14
C ASN A 195 -38.02 8.89 13.43
N ASN A 196 -38.37 8.11 12.40
CA ASN A 196 -39.71 7.87 11.86
C ASN A 196 -40.23 8.80 10.76
N ILE A 197 -40.13 8.30 9.53
CA ILE A 197 -41.26 8.31 8.59
C ILE A 197 -42.03 6.99 8.79
N ILE A 198 -43.35 7.05 8.58
CA ILE A 198 -44.38 5.99 8.55
C ILE A 198 -45.22 5.87 9.84
N LYS A 199 -46.27 6.70 9.91
CA LYS A 199 -47.64 6.26 9.59
C LYS A 199 -48.36 7.36 8.81
#